data_AF-A0A369I444-F1
#
_entry.id   AF-A0A369I444-F1
#
_cell.length_a   1.000
_cell.length_b   1.000
_cell.length_c   1.000
_cell.angle_alpha   90.00
_cell.angle_beta   90.00
_cell.angle_gamma   90.00
#
_symmetry.space_group_name_H-M   'P 1'
#
loop_
_entity.id
_entity.type
_entity.pdbx_description
1 polymer ?
#
loop_
_entity_poly.entity_id
_entity_poly.type
_entity_poly.pdbx_seq_one_letter_code
_entity_poly.pdbx_strand_id
1 'polypeptide(L)'
;MKTLIFSAFLMILALSSFTQTKVRIDQKMGFDTPELQKKLNEAVGLFEKTINTNEFANLVLTKKLLRRNGLSSNGVLDKILNGEELGTIPDQIINLSLKVDTTFRNEIGHTTGKIIATQKNYILEHSAQCYAAHLIHEYCHVLGFSHPKRRTWRRAKTVPYQIGYIVRDILGEKCP
;
A
#
# COMPACT_ATOMS: atom_id res chain seq x y z
N MET A 1 12.58 62.57 6.01
CA MET A 1 12.82 61.39 5.15
C MET A 1 13.04 60.19 6.05
N LYS A 2 12.10 59.23 6.11
CA LYS A 2 12.23 57.99 6.89
C LYS A 2 12.40 56.84 5.90
N THR A 3 13.57 56.23 5.90
CA THR A 3 13.92 55.10 5.03
C THR A 3 13.27 53.84 5.62
N LEU A 4 12.26 53.28 4.95
CA LEU A 4 11.73 51.95 5.28
C LEU A 4 12.72 50.89 4.81
N ILE A 5 13.28 50.14 5.75
CA ILE A 5 14.08 48.95 5.47
C ILE A 5 13.10 47.79 5.27
N PHE A 6 12.94 47.35 4.02
CA PHE A 6 12.25 46.10 3.68
C PHE A 6 13.20 44.93 3.99
N SER A 7 13.01 44.26 5.12
CA SER A 7 13.64 42.95 5.36
C SER A 7 12.91 41.90 4.53
N ALA A 8 13.52 41.52 3.41
CA ALA A 8 13.11 40.36 2.63
C ALA A 8 13.42 39.08 3.42
N PHE A 9 12.38 38.45 3.96
CA PHE A 9 12.48 37.15 4.63
C PHE A 9 12.60 36.08 3.54
N LEU A 10 13.83 35.66 3.23
CA LEU A 10 14.11 34.58 2.29
C LEU A 10 13.75 33.24 2.96
N MET A 11 12.53 32.77 2.74
CA MET A 11 12.08 31.46 3.21
C MET A 11 12.72 30.38 2.32
N ILE A 12 13.88 29.86 2.75
CA ILE A 12 14.53 28.72 2.11
C ILE A 12 13.67 27.49 2.41
N LEU A 13 12.79 27.13 1.48
CA LEU A 13 12.12 25.83 1.46
C LEU A 13 13.18 24.77 1.22
N ALA A 14 13.67 24.15 2.30
CA ALA A 14 14.44 22.92 2.21
C ALA A 14 13.51 21.84 1.63
N LEU A 15 13.60 21.63 0.32
CA LEU A 15 13.01 20.46 -0.33
C LEU A 15 13.83 19.25 0.12
N SER A 16 13.45 18.64 1.24
CA SER A 16 13.95 17.33 1.61
C SER A 16 13.53 16.36 0.52
N SER A 17 14.49 15.90 -0.28
CA SER A 17 14.30 14.82 -1.23
C SER A 17 14.00 13.55 -0.44
N PHE A 18 12.72 13.24 -0.26
CA PHE A 18 12.33 11.94 0.24
C PHE A 18 12.70 10.90 -0.81
N THR A 19 13.51 9.92 -0.43
CA THR A 19 13.77 8.79 -1.30
C THR A 19 12.46 8.06 -1.54
N GLN A 20 12.12 7.85 -2.81
CA GLN A 20 10.87 7.21 -3.19
C GLN A 20 10.98 5.70 -3.06
N THR A 21 10.01 5.09 -2.39
CA THR A 21 9.83 3.63 -2.36
C THR A 21 9.43 3.13 -3.75
N LYS A 22 10.08 2.09 -4.24
CA LYS A 22 9.72 1.43 -5.50
C LYS A 22 8.89 0.19 -5.27
N VAL A 23 7.99 -0.12 -6.20
CA VAL A 23 7.21 -1.37 -6.19
C VAL A 23 7.62 -2.22 -7.38
N ARG A 24 8.20 -3.38 -7.10
CA ARG A 24 8.71 -4.32 -8.10
C ARG A 24 7.90 -5.61 -8.07
N ILE A 25 7.66 -6.19 -9.24
CA ILE A 25 7.10 -7.55 -9.34
C ILE A 25 8.28 -8.51 -9.49
N ASP A 26 8.51 -9.33 -8.46
CA ASP A 26 9.55 -10.38 -8.47
C ASP A 26 9.04 -11.63 -9.18
N GLN A 27 7.78 -11.98 -8.96
CA GLN A 27 7.14 -13.15 -9.56
C GLN A 27 5.70 -12.82 -9.95
N LYS A 28 5.25 -13.33 -11.10
CA LYS A 28 3.84 -13.29 -11.50
C LYS A 28 3.43 -14.63 -12.10
N MET A 29 2.36 -15.22 -11.59
CA MET A 29 1.80 -16.50 -12.04
C MET A 29 0.33 -16.34 -12.46
N GLY A 30 -0.04 -16.84 -13.64
CA GLY A 30 -1.42 -16.80 -14.14
C GLY A 30 -1.88 -15.45 -14.74
N PHE A 31 -0.96 -14.50 -14.94
CA PHE A 31 -1.22 -13.24 -15.63
C PHE A 31 -1.02 -13.40 -17.15
N ASP A 32 -1.70 -14.40 -17.73
CA ASP A 32 -1.40 -14.88 -19.08
C ASP A 32 -2.14 -14.10 -20.18
N THR A 33 -3.14 -13.29 -19.81
CA THR A 33 -3.91 -12.48 -20.77
C THR A 33 -3.44 -11.02 -20.79
N PRO A 34 -3.54 -10.32 -21.94
CA PRO A 34 -3.22 -8.90 -22.03
C PRO A 34 -4.01 -8.03 -21.04
N GLU A 35 -5.28 -8.39 -20.79
CA GLU A 35 -6.15 -7.69 -19.84
C GLU A 35 -5.65 -7.79 -18.40
N LEU A 36 -5.28 -9.00 -17.95
CA LEU A 36 -4.72 -9.21 -16.61
C LEU A 36 -3.39 -8.48 -16.44
N GLN A 37 -2.53 -8.50 -17.47
CA GLN A 37 -1.26 -7.79 -17.45
C GLN A 37 -1.45 -6.27 -17.40
N LYS A 38 -2.37 -5.73 -18.20
CA LYS A 38 -2.73 -4.31 -18.17
C LYS A 38 -3.22 -3.90 -16.78
N LYS A 39 -4.17 -4.65 -16.21
CA LYS A 39 -4.72 -4.37 -14.88
C LYS A 39 -3.64 -4.41 -13.80
N LEU A 40 -2.75 -5.40 -13.86
CA LEU A 40 -1.63 -5.53 -12.92
C LEU A 40 -0.69 -4.33 -13.00
N ASN A 41 -0.26 -3.95 -14.20
CA ASN A 41 0.67 -2.84 -14.39
C ASN A 41 0.07 -1.50 -13.91
N GLU A 42 -1.20 -1.25 -14.22
CA GLU A 42 -1.91 -0.07 -13.73
C GLU A 42 -2.01 -0.07 -12.19
N ALA A 43 -2.40 -1.20 -11.59
CA ALA A 43 -2.55 -1.30 -10.14
C ALA A 43 -1.21 -1.12 -9.39
N VAL A 44 -0.12 -1.72 -9.90
CA VAL A 44 1.23 -1.55 -9.32
C VAL A 44 1.71 -0.12 -9.44
N GLY A 45 1.48 0.54 -10.58
CA GLY A 45 1.80 1.96 -10.76
C GLY A 45 1.02 2.87 -9.80
N LEU A 46 -0.27 2.59 -9.59
CA LEU A 46 -1.10 3.31 -8.62
C LEU A 46 -0.64 3.06 -7.18
N PHE A 47 -0.27 1.83 -6.83
CA PHE A 47 0.29 1.48 -5.53
C PHE A 47 1.58 2.28 -5.27
N GLU A 48 2.59 2.20 -6.17
CA GLU A 48 3.85 2.95 -6.03
C GLU A 48 3.60 4.46 -5.91
N LYS A 49 2.78 5.02 -6.79
CA LYS A 49 2.48 6.46 -6.77
C LYS A 49 1.85 6.88 -5.46
N THR A 50 0.90 6.10 -4.94
CA THR A 50 0.10 6.48 -3.76
C THR A 50 0.92 6.47 -2.48
N ILE A 51 1.74 5.44 -2.25
CA ILE A 51 2.52 5.35 -1.00
C ILE A 51 3.57 6.44 -0.86
N ASN A 52 4.04 6.98 -1.98
CA ASN A 52 5.02 8.06 -2.02
C ASN A 52 4.40 9.46 -1.86
N THR A 53 3.10 9.56 -1.53
CA THR A 53 2.45 10.85 -1.27
C THR A 53 2.52 11.24 0.20
N ASN A 54 2.61 12.56 0.45
CA ASN A 54 2.46 13.10 1.81
C ASN A 54 1.07 12.78 2.41
N GLU A 55 0.05 12.68 1.57
CA GLU A 55 -1.31 12.33 1.99
C GLU A 55 -1.36 10.91 2.56
N PHE A 56 -0.74 9.93 1.88
CA PHE A 56 -0.62 8.57 2.41
C PHE A 56 0.08 8.57 3.78
N ALA A 57 1.25 9.19 3.87
CA ALA A 57 1.98 9.29 5.13
C ALA A 57 1.11 9.89 6.24
N ASN A 58 0.52 11.06 6.01
CA ASN A 58 -0.34 11.74 6.99
C ASN A 58 -1.52 10.87 7.44
N LEU A 59 -2.18 10.16 6.53
CA LEU A 59 -3.29 9.29 6.87
C LEU A 59 -2.84 8.06 7.68
N VAL A 60 -1.67 7.47 7.39
CA VAL A 60 -1.11 6.39 8.20
C VAL A 60 -0.78 6.87 9.62
N LEU A 61 -0.22 8.07 9.75
CA LEU A 61 0.17 8.63 11.05
C LEU A 61 -1.03 9.01 11.93
N THR A 62 -2.10 9.49 11.33
CA THR A 62 -3.27 10.02 12.05
C THR A 62 -4.39 9.00 12.27
N LYS A 63 -4.55 7.99 11.40
CA LYS A 63 -5.60 6.97 11.58
C LYS A 63 -5.25 6.00 12.71
N LYS A 64 -6.28 5.53 13.40
CA LYS A 64 -6.13 4.51 14.45
C LYS A 64 -5.84 3.15 13.84
N LEU A 65 -4.60 2.69 14.00
CA LEU A 65 -4.12 1.38 13.55
C LEU A 65 -4.09 0.37 14.71
N LEU A 66 -4.83 -0.73 14.56
CA LEU A 66 -4.81 -1.89 15.46
C LEU A 66 -3.87 -2.98 14.92
N ARG A 67 -3.38 -3.86 15.81
CA ARG A 67 -2.46 -4.97 15.46
C ARG A 67 -1.19 -4.52 14.74
N ARG A 68 -0.53 -3.51 15.31
CA ARG A 68 0.74 -2.96 14.82
C ARG A 68 1.98 -3.79 15.20
N ASN A 69 1.82 -4.98 15.77
CA ASN A 69 2.93 -5.80 16.27
C ASN A 69 3.90 -5.04 17.22
N GLY A 70 3.37 -4.15 18.07
CA GLY A 70 4.17 -3.32 18.98
C GLY A 70 4.68 -2.00 18.39
N LEU A 71 4.57 -1.80 17.06
CA LEU A 71 5.04 -0.58 16.40
C LEU A 71 4.15 0.64 16.71
N SER A 72 4.77 1.83 16.65
CA SER A 72 4.08 3.11 16.56
C SER A 72 3.49 3.30 15.15
N SER A 73 2.69 4.36 14.93
CA SER A 73 2.20 4.64 13.56
C SER A 73 3.35 5.03 12.61
N ASN A 74 4.37 5.75 13.09
CA ASN A 74 5.61 5.99 12.35
C ASN A 74 6.28 4.67 11.99
N GLY A 75 6.44 3.75 12.95
CA GLY A 75 7.07 2.46 12.67
C GLY A 75 6.29 1.60 11.67
N VAL A 76 4.95 1.71 11.61
CA VAL A 76 4.16 1.06 10.55
C VAL A 76 4.43 1.70 9.19
N LEU A 77 4.46 3.04 9.12
CA LEU A 77 4.77 3.77 7.88
C LEU A 77 6.17 3.42 7.38
N ASP A 78 7.17 3.52 8.24
CA ASP A 78 8.57 3.22 7.94
C ASP A 78 8.72 1.79 7.43
N LYS A 79 8.07 0.81 8.09
CA LYS A 79 8.13 -0.59 7.67
C LYS A 79 7.55 -0.82 6.27
N ILE A 80 6.49 -0.07 5.91
CA ILE A 80 5.89 -0.13 4.56
C ILE A 80 6.83 0.52 3.54
N LEU A 81 7.29 1.75 3.80
CA LEU A 81 8.09 2.53 2.84
C LEU A 81 9.50 1.96 2.65
N ASN A 82 10.04 1.29 3.66
CA ASN A 82 11.36 0.68 3.58
C ASN A 82 11.38 -0.68 2.85
N GLY A 83 10.21 -1.25 2.50
CA GLY A 83 10.15 -2.57 1.89
C GLY A 83 10.66 -3.68 2.83
N GLU A 84 10.48 -3.53 4.15
CA GLU A 84 11.08 -4.44 5.13
C GLU A 84 10.25 -5.73 5.27
N GLU A 85 10.25 -6.55 4.21
CA GLU A 85 9.68 -7.89 4.23
C GLU A 85 10.37 -8.79 5.27
N LEU A 86 9.64 -9.79 5.75
CA LEU A 86 10.21 -10.73 6.72
C LEU A 86 11.44 -11.44 6.13
N GLY A 87 12.58 -11.27 6.81
CA GLY A 87 13.85 -11.86 6.42
C GLY A 87 14.58 -11.15 5.28
N THR A 88 14.22 -9.91 4.92
CA THR A 88 14.96 -9.09 3.94
C THR A 88 15.62 -7.87 4.61
N ILE A 89 16.59 -7.28 3.90
CA ILE A 89 17.21 -6.02 4.30
C ILE A 89 16.35 -4.87 3.72
N PRO A 90 15.95 -3.88 4.52
CA PRO A 90 15.36 -2.63 4.03
C PRO A 90 16.14 -2.02 2.86
N ASP A 91 15.51 -1.90 1.70
CA ASP A 91 16.11 -1.34 0.49
C ASP A 91 15.21 -0.33 -0.22
N GLN A 92 14.06 0.02 0.39
CA GLN A 92 13.01 0.87 -0.18
C GLN A 92 12.42 0.28 -1.47
N ILE A 93 12.47 -1.04 -1.62
CA ILE A 93 11.83 -1.78 -2.70
C ILE A 93 10.79 -2.73 -2.09
N ILE A 94 9.54 -2.50 -2.42
CA ILE A 94 8.44 -3.43 -2.16
C ILE A 94 8.48 -4.52 -3.21
N ASN A 95 8.72 -5.75 -2.78
CA ASN A 95 8.86 -6.92 -3.65
C ASN A 95 7.56 -7.74 -3.68
N LEU A 96 6.88 -7.76 -4.83
CA LEU A 96 5.61 -8.45 -5.01
C LEU A 96 5.79 -9.79 -5.75
N SER A 97 5.42 -10.88 -5.08
CA SER A 97 5.23 -12.19 -5.71
C SER A 97 3.73 -12.47 -5.84
N LEU A 98 3.22 -12.48 -7.07
CA LEU A 98 1.79 -12.44 -7.35
C LEU A 98 1.30 -13.70 -8.05
N LYS A 99 0.08 -14.13 -7.70
CA LYS A 99 -0.60 -15.26 -8.30
C LYS A 99 -2.06 -14.92 -8.58
N VAL A 100 -2.51 -15.20 -9.80
CA VAL A 100 -3.95 -15.26 -10.10
C VAL A 100 -4.51 -16.56 -9.52
N ASP A 101 -5.48 -16.44 -8.61
CA ASP A 101 -6.22 -17.57 -8.07
C ASP A 101 -7.48 -17.82 -8.91
N THR A 102 -7.57 -19.00 -9.50
CA THR A 102 -8.74 -19.46 -10.25
C THR A 102 -9.65 -20.36 -9.41
N THR A 103 -9.27 -20.63 -8.15
CA THR A 103 -10.07 -21.41 -7.21
C THR A 103 -11.20 -20.56 -6.65
N PHE A 104 -12.42 -21.09 -6.62
CA PHE A 104 -13.52 -20.44 -5.93
C PHE A 104 -13.27 -20.41 -4.41
N ARG A 105 -13.23 -19.21 -3.82
CA ARG A 105 -13.05 -18.99 -2.38
C ARG A 105 -14.00 -17.92 -1.87
N ASN A 106 -14.27 -17.95 -0.57
CA ASN A 106 -15.03 -16.89 0.11
C ASN A 106 -14.11 -15.76 0.63
N GLU A 107 -13.08 -15.40 -0.15
CA GLU A 107 -12.12 -14.33 0.13
C GLU A 107 -11.57 -13.75 -1.19
N ILE A 108 -11.41 -12.43 -1.28
CA ILE A 108 -10.93 -11.76 -2.51
C ILE A 108 -9.50 -12.19 -2.85
N GLY A 109 -8.67 -12.34 -1.84
CA GLY A 109 -7.29 -12.80 -1.94
C GLY A 109 -6.77 -13.25 -0.59
N HIS A 110 -5.55 -13.79 -0.61
CA HIS A 110 -4.84 -14.23 0.58
C HIS A 110 -3.33 -14.22 0.32
N THR A 111 -2.56 -14.17 1.42
CA THR A 111 -1.11 -14.22 1.39
C THR A 111 -0.60 -15.53 2.00
N THR A 112 0.24 -16.28 1.28
CA THR A 112 0.94 -17.47 1.77
C THR A 112 2.44 -17.30 1.61
N GLY A 113 3.18 -17.21 2.73
CA GLY A 113 4.58 -16.81 2.70
C GLY A 113 4.70 -15.39 2.14
N LYS A 114 5.40 -15.24 1.00
CA LYS A 114 5.51 -13.98 0.25
C LYS A 114 4.56 -13.90 -0.96
N ILE A 115 3.79 -14.95 -1.23
CA ILE A 115 2.94 -15.03 -2.42
C ILE A 115 1.57 -14.44 -2.10
N ILE A 116 1.21 -13.38 -2.81
CA ILE A 116 -0.11 -12.76 -2.81
C ILE A 116 -0.95 -13.41 -3.91
N ALA A 117 -2.02 -14.09 -3.52
CA ALA A 117 -2.97 -14.71 -4.43
C ALA A 117 -4.28 -13.90 -4.46
N THR A 118 -4.74 -13.51 -5.64
CA THR A 118 -5.99 -12.74 -5.82
C THR A 118 -6.90 -13.45 -6.81
N GLN A 119 -8.21 -13.51 -6.52
CA GLN A 119 -9.18 -14.13 -7.42
C GLN A 119 -9.20 -13.47 -8.79
N LYS A 120 -9.18 -14.30 -9.84
CA LYS A 120 -9.23 -13.83 -11.24
C LYS A 120 -10.42 -12.90 -11.51
N ASN A 121 -11.61 -13.27 -11.03
CA ASN A 121 -12.83 -12.48 -11.25
C ASN A 121 -12.72 -11.11 -10.57
N TYR A 122 -12.13 -11.04 -9.38
CA TYR A 122 -11.90 -9.75 -8.72
C TYR A 122 -11.01 -8.83 -9.56
N ILE A 123 -9.89 -9.35 -10.09
CA ILE A 123 -8.96 -8.58 -10.94
C ILE A 123 -9.67 -8.06 -12.19
N LEU A 124 -10.49 -8.88 -12.84
CA LEU A 124 -11.16 -8.53 -14.10
C LEU A 124 -12.35 -7.57 -13.90
N GLU A 125 -13.17 -7.81 -12.88
CA GLU A 125 -14.42 -7.09 -12.67
C GLU A 125 -14.25 -5.73 -11.98
N HIS A 126 -13.09 -5.47 -11.37
CA HIS A 126 -12.85 -4.25 -10.58
C HIS A 126 -11.81 -3.33 -11.22
N SER A 127 -11.81 -2.07 -10.78
CA SER A 127 -10.86 -1.07 -11.25
C SER A 127 -9.43 -1.37 -10.78
N ALA A 128 -8.44 -0.81 -11.49
CA ALA A 128 -7.04 -0.94 -11.09
C ALA A 128 -6.78 -0.31 -9.70
N GLN A 129 -7.56 0.71 -9.34
CA GLN A 129 -7.55 1.38 -8.04
C GLN A 129 -7.95 0.40 -6.92
N CYS A 130 -9.01 -0.37 -7.12
CA CYS A 130 -9.39 -1.41 -6.16
C CYS A 130 -8.34 -2.50 -6.06
N TYR A 131 -7.77 -2.89 -7.19
CA TYR A 131 -6.71 -3.89 -7.16
C TYR A 131 -5.45 -3.36 -6.46
N ALA A 132 -5.07 -2.10 -6.64
CA ALA A 132 -3.96 -1.46 -5.91
C ALA A 132 -4.20 -1.44 -4.39
N ALA A 133 -5.42 -1.07 -3.96
CA ALA A 133 -5.82 -1.09 -2.55
C ALA A 133 -5.82 -2.52 -1.96
N HIS A 134 -6.19 -3.51 -2.76
CA HIS A 134 -6.08 -4.92 -2.37
C HIS A 134 -4.61 -5.39 -2.28
N LEU A 135 -3.76 -5.05 -3.25
CA LEU A 135 -2.35 -5.44 -3.24
C LEU A 135 -1.62 -4.92 -2.00
N ILE A 136 -1.82 -3.67 -1.60
CA ILE A 136 -1.18 -3.15 -0.39
C ILE A 136 -1.74 -3.78 0.90
N HIS A 137 -3.03 -4.17 0.91
CA HIS A 137 -3.61 -4.92 2.02
C HIS A 137 -2.89 -6.25 2.20
N GLU A 138 -2.75 -7.01 1.11
CA GLU A 138 -2.06 -8.30 1.13
C GLU A 138 -0.56 -8.12 1.39
N TYR A 139 0.07 -7.07 0.89
CA TYR A 139 1.47 -6.76 1.21
C TYR A 139 1.67 -6.50 2.71
N CYS A 140 0.70 -5.90 3.42
CA CYS A 140 0.78 -5.79 4.88
C CYS A 140 0.86 -7.17 5.55
N HIS A 141 0.26 -8.21 4.98
CA HIS A 141 0.42 -9.59 5.45
C HIS A 141 1.84 -10.13 5.20
N VAL A 142 2.46 -9.78 4.06
CA VAL A 142 3.87 -10.09 3.78
C VAL A 142 4.81 -9.45 4.82
N LEU A 143 4.50 -8.24 5.28
CA LEU A 143 5.22 -7.54 6.36
C LEU A 143 4.99 -8.14 7.76
N GLY A 144 4.12 -9.16 7.88
CA GLY A 144 3.82 -9.84 9.14
C GLY A 144 2.66 -9.22 9.93
N PHE A 145 1.94 -8.24 9.40
CA PHE A 145 0.71 -7.74 10.04
C PHE A 145 -0.44 -8.72 9.84
N SER A 146 -1.36 -8.78 10.80
CA SER A 146 -2.49 -9.71 10.76
C SER A 146 -3.80 -9.06 11.18
N HIS A 147 -4.90 -9.74 10.88
CA HIS A 147 -6.24 -9.37 11.33
C HIS A 147 -7.01 -10.61 11.82
N PRO A 148 -8.04 -10.46 12.67
CA PRO A 148 -8.85 -11.61 13.09
C PRO A 148 -9.62 -12.20 11.90
N LYS A 149 -9.87 -13.51 11.90
CA LYS A 149 -10.68 -14.19 10.86
C LYS A 149 -12.15 -13.72 10.87
N ARG A 150 -12.71 -13.52 12.07
CA ARG A 150 -14.11 -13.07 12.23
C ARG A 150 -14.26 -11.61 11.81
N ARG A 151 -15.29 -11.33 10.98
CA ARG A 151 -15.67 -9.98 10.59
C ARG A 151 -16.19 -9.22 11.82
N THR A 152 -15.42 -8.26 12.29
CA THR A 152 -15.74 -7.41 13.45
C THR A 152 -15.40 -5.97 13.12
N TRP A 153 -15.97 -5.00 13.82
CA TRP A 153 -15.60 -3.58 13.65
C TRP A 153 -14.11 -3.33 13.91
N ARG A 154 -13.49 -4.15 14.78
CA ARG A 154 -12.04 -4.09 15.07
C ARG A 154 -11.20 -4.55 13.88
N ARG A 155 -11.69 -5.52 13.10
CA ARG A 155 -11.02 -6.01 11.88
C ARG A 155 -10.78 -4.87 10.89
N ALA A 156 -11.78 -4.03 10.68
CA ALA A 156 -11.69 -2.86 9.78
C ALA A 156 -10.61 -1.84 10.21
N LYS A 157 -10.16 -1.86 11.47
CA LYS A 157 -9.15 -0.94 12.01
C LYS A 157 -7.76 -1.59 12.12
N THR A 158 -7.58 -2.84 11.70
CA THR A 158 -6.24 -3.49 11.69
C THR A 158 -5.38 -2.92 10.57
N VAL A 159 -4.06 -2.98 10.72
CA VAL A 159 -3.10 -2.45 9.73
C VAL A 159 -3.47 -2.85 8.28
N PRO A 160 -3.63 -4.14 7.90
CA PRO A 160 -3.93 -4.50 6.51
C PRO A 160 -5.18 -3.81 5.96
N TYR A 161 -6.27 -3.83 6.73
CA TYR A 161 -7.52 -3.17 6.33
C TYR A 161 -7.39 -1.66 6.24
N GLN A 162 -6.80 -1.04 7.25
CA GLN A 162 -6.76 0.40 7.34
C GLN A 162 -5.85 1.00 6.26
N ILE A 163 -4.74 0.32 5.93
CA ILE A 163 -3.83 0.71 4.85
C ILE A 163 -4.52 0.53 3.49
N GLY A 164 -5.19 -0.60 3.24
CA GLY A 164 -5.98 -0.80 2.02
C GLY A 164 -7.07 0.28 1.85
N TYR A 165 -7.77 0.64 2.93
CA TYR A 165 -8.75 1.74 2.89
C TYR A 165 -8.12 3.10 2.64
N ILE A 166 -6.95 3.39 3.20
CA ILE A 166 -6.24 4.65 2.93
C ILE A 166 -5.94 4.76 1.43
N VAL A 167 -5.35 3.73 0.83
CA VAL A 167 -5.03 3.75 -0.61
C VAL A 167 -6.30 3.87 -1.47
N ARG A 168 -7.35 3.12 -1.13
CA ARG A 168 -8.66 3.26 -1.78
C ARG A 168 -9.18 4.69 -1.71
N ASP A 169 -9.16 5.29 -0.52
CA ASP A 169 -9.73 6.62 -0.28
C ASP A 169 -8.95 7.69 -1.07
N ILE A 170 -7.61 7.62 -1.11
CA ILE A 170 -6.76 8.52 -1.92
C ILE A 170 -7.05 8.37 -3.42
N LEU A 171 -7.29 7.14 -3.88
CA LEU A 171 -7.60 6.85 -5.27
C LEU A 171 -9.06 7.14 -5.65
N GLY A 172 -9.90 7.56 -4.69
CA GLY A 172 -11.29 7.99 -4.93
C GLY A 172 -12.26 6.88 -5.32
N GLU A 173 -11.97 5.62 -4.95
CA GLU A 173 -12.72 4.45 -5.44
C GLU A 173 -13.59 3.80 -4.36
N LYS A 174 -14.68 3.12 -4.76
CA LYS A 174 -15.46 2.28 -3.85
C LYS A 174 -15.29 0.79 -4.19
N CYS A 175 -14.46 0.13 -3.39
CA CYS A 175 -14.19 -1.30 -3.53
C CYS A 175 -15.16 -2.14 -2.68
N PRO A 176 -15.50 -3.37 -3.11
CA PRO A 176 -16.38 -4.28 -2.37
C PRO A 176 -15.81 -4.73 -1.02
#